data_AF-A0A946ECB1-F1
#
_entry.id   AF-A0A946ECB1-F1
#
_cell.length_a   1.000
_cell.length_b   1.000
_cell.length_c   1.000
_cell.angle_alpha   90.00
_cell.angle_beta   90.00
_cell.angle_gamma   90.00
#
_symmetry.space_group_name_H-M   'P 1'
#
loop_
_entity.id
_entity.type
_entity.pdbx_description
1 polymer ?
#
loop_
_entity_poly.entity_id
_entity_poly.type
_entity_poly.pdbx_seq_one_letter_code
_entity_poly.pdbx_strand_id
1 'polypeptide(L)'
;MPTIEYYFSVISPYTYLAGERLSDIAARHSADVIYRPLDVAALFARTGGVVPKERHISRREYRLQELTRQAKKVNLPINLNPAHWPTNQAPASYAFIAAKNSGGGDLGTLVHAMTRACWAQDRNIAEDDVIRDCLAAAGFDPALAAGGLLQGAEEYAANLEAAVDAGAFGAPFFIVDGDQRFWGQDRLDDLDAHLSGAI
;
A
#
# COMPACT_ATOMS: atom_id res chain seq x y z
N MET A 1 -0.72 1.17 23.68
CA MET A 1 -1.56 1.12 22.48
C MET A 1 -0.67 0.57 21.38
N PRO A 2 -0.99 -0.56 20.75
CA PRO A 2 -0.12 -1.14 19.73
C PRO A 2 0.06 -0.17 18.57
N THR A 3 1.26 -0.14 17.99
CA THR A 3 1.55 0.67 16.81
C THR A 3 1.88 -0.25 15.64
N ILE A 4 1.16 -0.08 14.53
CA ILE A 4 1.36 -0.83 13.29
C ILE A 4 2.02 0.09 12.27
N GLU A 5 3.27 -0.16 11.93
CA GLU A 5 3.92 0.46 10.79
C GLU A 5 3.49 -0.25 9.51
N TYR A 6 2.85 0.49 8.62
CA TYR A 6 2.32 -0.01 7.36
C TYR A 6 3.13 0.51 6.18
N TYR A 7 4.02 -0.34 5.66
CA TYR A 7 4.80 -0.09 4.46
C TYR A 7 4.05 -0.59 3.23
N PHE A 8 3.79 0.29 2.28
CA PHE A 8 2.99 -0.05 1.10
C PHE A 8 3.43 0.67 -0.17
N SER A 9 2.91 0.20 -1.29
CA SER A 9 3.07 0.82 -2.60
C SER A 9 1.71 0.91 -3.28
N VAL A 10 1.39 2.09 -3.80
CA VAL A 10 0.11 2.37 -4.48
C VAL A 10 -0.06 1.62 -5.80
N ILE A 11 1.01 0.98 -6.31
CA ILE A 11 0.98 0.12 -7.49
C ILE A 11 1.09 -1.37 -7.14
N SER A 12 1.02 -1.76 -5.87
CA SER A 12 1.01 -3.18 -5.48
C SER A 12 -0.41 -3.76 -5.53
N PRO A 13 -0.64 -4.88 -6.26
CA PRO A 13 -1.96 -5.52 -6.26
C PRO A 13 -2.26 -6.19 -4.92
N TYR A 14 -1.24 -6.60 -4.17
CA TYR A 14 -1.46 -7.17 -2.84
C TYR A 14 -1.80 -6.08 -1.83
N THR A 15 -1.35 -4.83 -2.04
CA THR A 15 -1.81 -3.68 -1.25
C THR A 15 -3.27 -3.39 -1.57
N TYR A 16 -3.67 -3.42 -2.84
CA TYR A 16 -5.10 -3.35 -3.23
C TYR A 16 -5.93 -4.43 -2.53
N LEU A 17 -5.46 -5.68 -2.57
CA LEU A 17 -6.18 -6.81 -1.97
C LEU A 17 -6.21 -6.81 -0.45
N ALA A 18 -5.38 -6.01 0.23
CA ALA A 18 -5.55 -5.75 1.66
C ALA A 18 -6.92 -5.08 1.92
N GLY A 19 -7.38 -4.24 0.99
CA GLY A 19 -8.59 -3.44 1.15
C GLY A 19 -8.47 -2.55 2.38
N GLU A 20 -9.57 -2.40 3.09
CA GLU A 20 -9.65 -1.62 4.34
C GLU A 20 -9.51 -2.49 5.59
N ARG A 21 -9.22 -3.80 5.44
CA ARG A 21 -9.14 -4.75 6.56
C ARG A 21 -8.11 -4.37 7.62
N LEU A 22 -7.01 -3.71 7.25
CA LEU A 22 -6.06 -3.18 8.24
C LEU A 22 -6.72 -2.13 9.14
N SER A 23 -7.52 -1.23 8.56
CA SER A 23 -8.26 -0.21 9.33
C SER A 23 -9.27 -0.85 10.27
N ASP A 24 -9.98 -1.90 9.82
CA ASP A 24 -10.90 -2.66 10.67
C ASP A 24 -10.16 -3.32 11.85
N ILE A 25 -9.00 -3.94 11.60
CA ILE A 25 -8.17 -4.57 12.63
C ILE A 25 -7.66 -3.52 13.61
N ALA A 26 -7.10 -2.42 13.11
CA ALA A 26 -6.59 -1.35 13.95
C ALA A 26 -7.69 -0.78 14.85
N ALA A 27 -8.90 -0.55 14.32
CA ALA A 27 -10.04 -0.10 15.11
C ALA A 27 -10.44 -1.11 16.20
N ARG A 28 -10.50 -2.42 15.89
CA ARG A 28 -10.83 -3.47 16.88
C ARG A 28 -9.85 -3.51 18.05
N HIS A 29 -8.57 -3.29 17.79
CA HIS A 29 -7.51 -3.36 18.80
C HIS A 29 -7.14 -2.01 19.40
N SER A 30 -7.83 -0.94 18.98
CA SER A 30 -7.42 0.43 19.29
C SER A 30 -5.93 0.63 18.97
N ALA A 31 -5.44 0.17 17.81
CA ALA A 31 -4.04 0.32 17.40
C ALA A 31 -3.86 1.56 16.53
N ASP A 32 -2.71 2.22 16.67
CA ASP A 32 -2.30 3.28 15.75
C ASP A 32 -1.71 2.68 14.47
N VAL A 33 -1.96 3.31 13.33
CA VAL A 33 -1.33 2.92 12.05
C VAL A 33 -0.45 4.04 11.53
N ILE A 34 0.84 3.75 11.37
CA ILE A 34 1.81 4.65 10.73
C ILE A 34 1.92 4.27 9.26
N TYR A 35 1.27 5.04 8.40
CA TYR A 35 1.27 4.83 6.96
C TYR A 35 2.56 5.34 6.30
N ARG A 36 3.24 4.44 5.57
CA ARG A 36 4.52 4.69 4.90
C ARG A 36 4.48 4.23 3.43
N PRO A 37 4.00 5.06 2.49
CA PRO A 37 4.16 4.76 1.07
C PRO A 37 5.65 4.79 0.71
N LEU A 38 6.09 3.86 -0.14
CA LEU A 38 7.49 3.71 -0.55
C LEU A 38 7.65 3.27 -2.01
N ASP A 39 8.87 3.41 -2.52
CA ASP A 39 9.25 2.88 -3.82
C ASP A 39 9.55 1.38 -3.74
N VAL A 40 8.55 0.57 -4.09
CA VAL A 40 8.69 -0.88 -4.07
C VAL A 40 9.77 -1.42 -5.01
N ALA A 41 10.06 -0.74 -6.13
CA ALA A 41 11.11 -1.19 -7.05
C ALA A 41 12.49 -0.96 -6.44
N ALA A 42 12.70 0.20 -5.82
CA ALA A 42 13.94 0.49 -5.08
C ALA A 42 14.09 -0.40 -3.85
N LEU A 43 12.99 -0.71 -3.14
CA LEU A 43 12.98 -1.66 -2.02
C LEU A 43 13.49 -3.02 -2.47
N PHE A 44 12.91 -3.58 -3.54
CA PHE A 44 13.34 -4.87 -4.09
C PHE A 44 14.84 -4.90 -4.43
N ALA A 45 15.35 -3.85 -5.09
CA ALA A 45 16.77 -3.78 -5.44
C ALA A 45 17.70 -3.82 -4.22
N ARG A 46 17.26 -3.27 -3.09
CA ARG A 46 18.04 -3.20 -1.84
C ARG A 46 17.91 -4.45 -0.95
N THR A 47 16.82 -5.19 -1.10
CA THR A 47 16.48 -6.31 -0.19
C THR A 47 16.46 -7.68 -0.90
N GLY A 48 17.04 -7.77 -2.11
CA GLY A 48 17.15 -9.02 -2.87
C GLY A 48 15.86 -9.44 -3.60
N GLY A 49 14.89 -8.54 -3.74
CA GLY A 49 13.69 -8.75 -4.54
C GLY A 49 13.95 -8.57 -6.03
N VAL A 50 13.17 -9.27 -6.87
CA VAL A 50 13.17 -9.07 -8.34
C VAL A 50 11.83 -8.50 -8.76
N VAL A 51 11.83 -7.45 -9.58
CA VAL A 51 10.60 -6.84 -10.10
C VAL A 51 9.83 -7.85 -10.97
N PRO A 52 8.48 -7.81 -11.01
CA PRO A 52 7.69 -8.88 -11.64
C PRO A 52 8.05 -9.20 -13.09
N LYS A 53 8.45 -8.20 -13.90
CA LYS A 53 8.83 -8.37 -15.31
C LYS A 53 10.08 -9.23 -15.51
N GLU A 54 10.99 -9.24 -14.53
CA GLU A 54 12.29 -9.94 -14.57
C GLU A 54 12.22 -11.32 -13.89
N ARG A 55 11.10 -11.66 -13.24
CA ARG A 55 10.93 -12.96 -12.60
C ARG A 55 10.79 -14.06 -13.66
N HIS A 56 11.29 -15.26 -13.34
CA HIS A 56 11.06 -16.47 -14.13
C HIS A 56 9.57 -16.68 -14.43
N ILE A 57 9.26 -17.24 -15.59
CA ILE A 57 7.87 -17.41 -16.08
C ILE A 57 6.98 -18.14 -15.07
N SER A 58 7.49 -19.18 -14.41
CA SER A 58 6.75 -19.92 -13.38
C SER A 58 6.29 -19.05 -12.21
N ARG A 59 7.09 -18.05 -11.80
CA ARG A 59 6.69 -17.11 -10.72
C ARG A 59 5.66 -16.10 -11.21
N ARG A 60 5.73 -15.71 -12.49
CA ARG A 60 4.77 -14.78 -13.11
C ARG A 60 3.41 -15.45 -13.27
N GLU A 61 3.37 -16.68 -13.76
CA GLU A 61 2.14 -17.48 -13.90
C GLU A 61 1.50 -17.77 -12.54
N TYR A 62 2.30 -18.22 -11.56
CA TYR A 62 1.81 -18.45 -10.20
C TYR A 62 1.23 -17.18 -9.57
N ARG A 63 1.90 -16.02 -9.74
CA ARG A 63 1.38 -14.73 -9.26
C ARG A 63 -0.02 -14.44 -9.81
N LEU A 64 -0.28 -14.68 -11.09
CA LEU A 64 -1.61 -14.44 -11.69
C LEU A 64 -2.69 -15.36 -11.11
N GLN A 65 -2.35 -16.63 -10.87
CA GLN A 65 -3.24 -17.57 -10.19
C GLN A 65 -3.53 -17.12 -8.75
N GLU A 66 -2.51 -16.69 -8.01
CA GLU A 66 -2.65 -16.15 -6.67
C GLU A 66 -3.55 -14.93 -6.63
N LEU A 67 -3.30 -13.93 -7.49
CA LEU A 67 -4.14 -12.73 -7.55
C LEU A 67 -5.60 -13.08 -7.78
N THR A 68 -5.89 -14.04 -8.66
CA THR A 68 -7.25 -14.53 -8.92
C THR A 68 -7.88 -15.15 -7.67
N ARG A 69 -7.15 -16.01 -6.94
CA ARG A 69 -7.66 -16.67 -5.73
C ARG A 69 -7.88 -15.68 -4.60
N GLN A 70 -6.90 -14.81 -4.36
CA GLN A 70 -6.94 -13.84 -3.26
C GLN A 70 -8.07 -12.82 -3.48
N ALA A 71 -8.22 -12.29 -4.70
CA ALA A 71 -9.33 -11.40 -5.05
C ALA A 71 -10.71 -12.02 -4.78
N LYS A 72 -10.90 -13.30 -5.13
CA LYS A 72 -12.15 -14.03 -4.84
C LYS A 72 -12.40 -14.20 -3.34
N LYS A 73 -11.37 -14.49 -2.55
CA LYS A 73 -11.49 -14.65 -1.08
C LYS A 73 -11.98 -13.38 -0.40
N VAL A 74 -11.51 -12.22 -0.86
CA VAL A 74 -11.85 -10.91 -0.28
C VAL A 74 -12.96 -10.17 -1.04
N ASN A 75 -13.59 -10.83 -2.03
CA ASN A 75 -14.65 -10.28 -2.86
C ASN A 75 -14.32 -8.91 -3.52
N LEU A 76 -13.07 -8.74 -3.96
CA LEU A 76 -12.64 -7.54 -4.67
C LEU A 76 -12.49 -7.81 -6.18
N PRO A 77 -13.03 -6.97 -7.07
CA PRO A 77 -12.79 -7.10 -8.50
C PRO A 77 -11.32 -6.82 -8.81
N ILE A 78 -10.71 -7.53 -9.77
CA ILE A 78 -9.32 -7.27 -10.16
C ILE A 78 -9.13 -7.41 -11.67
N ASN A 79 -8.52 -6.39 -12.28
CA ASN A 79 -7.92 -6.46 -13.59
C ASN A 79 -6.49 -7.01 -13.43
N LEU A 80 -6.23 -8.20 -13.99
CA LEU A 80 -4.92 -8.85 -13.89
C LEU A 80 -3.86 -8.24 -14.82
N ASN A 81 -4.29 -7.46 -15.82
CA ASN A 81 -3.41 -6.81 -16.80
C ASN A 81 -3.81 -5.34 -17.01
N PRO A 82 -3.72 -4.49 -15.96
CA PRO A 82 -4.07 -3.10 -16.11
C PRO A 82 -3.13 -2.36 -17.07
N ALA A 83 -3.71 -1.55 -17.95
CA ALA A 83 -3.03 -0.94 -19.10
C ALA A 83 -1.85 -0.05 -18.70
N HIS A 84 -1.94 0.57 -17.52
CA HIS A 84 -0.95 1.53 -17.03
C HIS A 84 0.07 0.93 -16.07
N TRP A 85 -0.03 -0.36 -15.71
CA TRP A 85 0.86 -0.93 -14.71
C TRP A 85 2.15 -1.51 -15.31
N PRO A 86 3.33 -1.23 -14.75
CA PRO A 86 3.59 -0.28 -13.66
C PRO A 86 3.69 1.17 -14.15
N THR A 87 3.01 2.09 -13.48
CA THR A 87 3.12 3.55 -13.72
C THR A 87 4.06 4.20 -12.68
N ASN A 88 4.38 5.48 -12.86
CA ASN A 88 5.09 6.25 -11.85
C ASN A 88 4.22 6.45 -10.60
N GLN A 89 4.60 5.81 -9.50
CA GLN A 89 3.85 5.83 -8.24
C GLN A 89 4.16 7.05 -7.35
N ALA A 90 5.19 7.84 -7.69
CA ALA A 90 5.69 8.91 -6.83
C ALA A 90 4.65 10.04 -6.62
N PRO A 91 3.97 10.57 -7.65
CA PRO A 91 2.98 11.65 -7.46
C PRO A 91 1.85 11.27 -6.49
N ALA A 92 1.26 10.07 -6.65
CA ALA A 92 0.23 9.58 -5.76
C ALA A 92 0.75 9.33 -4.33
N SER A 93 2.00 8.86 -4.19
CA SER A 93 2.62 8.69 -2.87
C SER A 93 2.87 10.02 -2.16
N TYR A 94 3.25 11.07 -2.90
CA TYR A 94 3.41 12.42 -2.34
C TYR A 94 2.08 13.02 -1.93
N ALA A 95 1.03 12.86 -2.75
CA ALA A 95 -0.32 13.27 -2.40
C ALA A 95 -0.85 12.53 -1.16
N PHE A 96 -0.54 11.23 -1.03
CA PHE A 96 -0.86 10.46 0.18
C PHE A 96 -0.17 11.05 1.42
N ILE A 97 1.12 11.39 1.33
CA ILE A 97 1.86 12.02 2.43
C ILE A 97 1.27 13.39 2.79
N ALA A 98 0.92 14.21 1.78
CA ALA A 98 0.25 15.48 2.00
C ALA A 98 -1.09 15.31 2.72
N ALA A 99 -1.90 14.31 2.33
CA ALA A 99 -3.15 13.95 3.00
C ALA A 99 -2.93 13.51 4.45
N LYS A 100 -1.94 12.67 4.70
CA LYS A 100 -1.54 12.25 6.05
C LYS A 100 -1.20 13.45 6.94
N ASN A 101 -0.44 14.40 6.42
CA ASN A 101 0.01 15.56 7.19
C ASN A 101 -1.08 16.63 7.36
N SER A 102 -2.03 16.71 6.43
CA SER A 102 -3.18 17.63 6.51
C SER A 102 -4.27 17.14 7.47
N GLY A 103 -4.47 15.82 7.58
CA GLY A 103 -5.59 15.23 8.31
C GLY A 103 -6.96 15.49 7.66
N GLY A 104 -8.04 15.09 8.34
CA GLY A 104 -9.43 15.39 7.96
C GLY A 104 -10.14 14.36 7.08
N GLY A 105 -9.43 13.39 6.52
CA GLY A 105 -9.99 12.26 5.76
C GLY A 105 -9.57 10.89 6.33
N ASP A 106 -9.87 9.82 5.60
CA ASP A 106 -9.56 8.44 5.98
C ASP A 106 -8.39 7.86 5.16
N LEU A 107 -7.25 7.63 5.81
CA LEU A 107 -6.03 7.17 5.14
C LEU A 107 -6.16 5.74 4.60
N GLY A 108 -6.89 4.84 5.28
CA GLY A 108 -7.12 3.48 4.81
C GLY A 108 -7.89 3.46 3.49
N THR A 109 -8.97 4.24 3.44
CA THR A 109 -9.78 4.51 2.26
C THR A 109 -8.94 5.11 1.14
N LEU A 110 -8.02 6.04 1.45
CA LEU A 110 -7.14 6.63 0.45
C LEU A 110 -6.16 5.61 -0.16
N VAL A 111 -5.51 4.76 0.66
CA VAL A 111 -4.65 3.67 0.14
C VAL A 111 -5.46 2.76 -0.80
N HIS A 112 -6.64 2.36 -0.35
CA HIS A 112 -7.51 1.48 -1.12
C HIS A 112 -8.00 2.15 -2.41
N ALA A 113 -8.41 3.42 -2.38
CA ALA A 113 -8.84 4.18 -3.56
C ALA A 113 -7.73 4.29 -4.62
N MET A 114 -6.51 4.67 -4.20
CA MET A 114 -5.36 4.82 -5.11
C MET A 114 -4.98 3.49 -5.77
N THR A 115 -4.94 2.40 -4.99
CA THR A 115 -4.61 1.09 -5.54
C THR A 115 -5.74 0.52 -6.40
N ARG A 116 -7.00 0.74 -6.03
CA ARG A 116 -8.19 0.35 -6.80
C ARG A 116 -8.26 1.05 -8.16
N ALA A 117 -7.84 2.31 -8.25
CA ALA A 117 -7.79 3.04 -9.51
C ALA A 117 -7.01 2.27 -10.58
N CYS A 118 -5.84 1.73 -10.23
CA CYS A 118 -5.07 0.87 -11.12
C CYS A 118 -5.69 -0.53 -11.27
N TRP A 119 -5.93 -1.22 -10.16
CA TRP A 119 -6.18 -2.67 -10.16
C TRP A 119 -7.62 -3.08 -10.45
N ALA A 120 -8.59 -2.18 -10.41
CA ALA A 120 -9.99 -2.51 -10.70
C ALA A 120 -10.63 -1.57 -11.73
N GLN A 121 -10.11 -0.35 -11.88
CA GLN A 121 -10.70 0.68 -12.73
C GLN A 121 -9.88 0.98 -13.99
N ASP A 122 -8.71 0.35 -14.15
CA ASP A 122 -7.81 0.53 -15.29
C ASP A 122 -7.39 2.00 -15.51
N ARG A 123 -7.27 2.78 -14.44
CA ARG A 123 -6.87 4.20 -14.45
C ARG A 123 -5.38 4.35 -14.15
N ASN A 124 -4.77 5.40 -14.72
CA ASN A 124 -3.38 5.75 -14.46
C ASN A 124 -3.24 6.56 -13.16
N ILE A 125 -2.78 5.93 -12.08
CA ILE A 125 -2.58 6.60 -10.78
C ILE A 125 -1.38 7.57 -10.74
N ALA A 126 -0.73 7.83 -11.88
CA ALA A 126 0.24 8.91 -12.03
C ALA A 126 -0.38 10.24 -12.48
N GLU A 127 -1.63 10.24 -12.95
CA GLU A 127 -2.31 11.44 -13.44
C GLU A 127 -2.96 12.23 -12.29
N ASP A 128 -2.87 13.56 -12.38
CA ASP A 128 -3.35 14.48 -11.35
C ASP A 128 -4.87 14.33 -11.10
N ASP A 129 -5.68 14.21 -12.15
CA ASP A 129 -7.12 14.04 -12.03
C ASP A 129 -7.51 12.75 -11.29
N VAL A 130 -6.79 11.65 -11.55
CA VAL A 130 -6.99 10.37 -10.86
C VAL A 130 -6.63 10.48 -9.37
N ILE A 131 -5.53 11.16 -9.05
CA ILE A 131 -5.10 11.39 -7.65
C ILE A 131 -6.13 12.26 -6.91
N ARG A 132 -6.60 13.34 -7.55
CA ARG A 132 -7.61 14.25 -7.01
C ARG A 132 -8.93 13.54 -6.70
N ASP A 133 -9.37 12.65 -7.59
CA ASP A 133 -10.56 11.83 -7.36
C ASP A 133 -10.38 10.88 -6.16
N CYS A 134 -9.20 10.27 -6.01
CA CYS A 134 -8.91 9.38 -4.87
C CYS A 134 -8.91 10.14 -3.54
N LEU A 135 -8.32 11.35 -3.52
CA LEU A 135 -8.34 12.24 -2.36
C LEU A 135 -9.79 12.59 -1.97
N ALA A 136 -10.60 13.05 -2.93
CA ALA A 136 -12.00 13.40 -2.70
C ALA A 136 -12.79 12.21 -2.15
N ALA A 137 -12.63 11.02 -2.73
CA ALA A 137 -13.33 9.82 -2.32
C ALA A 137 -13.00 9.39 -0.88
N ALA A 138 -11.80 9.72 -0.40
CA ALA A 138 -11.34 9.46 0.97
C ALA A 138 -11.57 10.64 1.93
N GLY A 139 -12.27 11.70 1.50
CA GLY A 139 -12.60 12.85 2.34
C GLY A 139 -11.50 13.89 2.50
N PHE A 140 -10.44 13.83 1.70
CA PHE A 140 -9.37 14.83 1.69
C PHE A 140 -9.60 15.93 0.65
N ASP A 141 -8.96 17.09 0.84
CA ASP A 141 -8.95 18.16 -0.15
C ASP A 141 -8.20 17.72 -1.42
N PRO A 142 -8.84 17.69 -2.60
CA PRO A 142 -8.17 17.36 -3.85
C PRO A 142 -7.00 18.29 -4.20
N ALA A 143 -6.94 19.51 -3.67
CA ALA A 143 -5.81 20.41 -3.88
C ALA A 143 -4.48 19.86 -3.29
N LEU A 144 -4.54 18.89 -2.38
CA LEU A 144 -3.36 18.23 -1.81
C LEU A 144 -2.55 17.46 -2.86
N ALA A 145 -3.12 17.13 -4.03
CA ALA A 145 -2.38 16.55 -5.15
C ALA A 145 -1.18 17.43 -5.59
N ALA A 146 -1.30 18.75 -5.45
CA ALA A 146 -0.24 19.72 -5.79
C ALA A 146 0.51 20.28 -4.57
N GLY A 147 -0.02 20.13 -3.36
CA GLY A 147 0.31 20.95 -2.19
C GLY A 147 1.59 20.60 -1.41
N GLY A 148 2.34 19.56 -1.79
CA GLY A 148 3.39 19.03 -0.91
C GLY A 148 4.51 18.27 -1.61
N LEU A 149 4.82 18.56 -2.87
CA LEU A 149 5.75 17.76 -3.67
C LEU A 149 7.15 17.60 -3.04
N LEU A 150 7.75 18.68 -2.50
CA LEU A 150 9.09 18.60 -1.91
C LEU A 150 9.10 17.78 -0.62
N GLN A 151 8.23 18.12 0.34
CA GLN A 151 8.10 17.39 1.60
C GLN A 151 7.71 15.92 1.37
N GLY A 152 6.79 15.68 0.44
CA GLY A 152 6.37 14.35 0.03
C GLY A 152 7.53 13.54 -0.57
N ALA A 153 8.40 14.15 -1.37
CA ALA A 153 9.58 13.49 -1.92
C ALA A 153 10.59 13.10 -0.84
N GLU A 154 10.87 14.00 0.10
CA GLU A 154 11.78 13.74 1.22
C GLU A 154 11.25 12.63 2.13
N GLU A 155 9.97 12.70 2.51
CA GLU A 155 9.36 11.69 3.39
C GLU A 155 9.21 10.34 2.68
N TYR A 156 8.91 10.31 1.37
CA TYR A 156 8.87 9.10 0.58
C TYR A 156 10.23 8.39 0.51
N ALA A 157 11.32 9.15 0.36
CA ALA A 157 12.67 8.61 0.45
C ALA A 157 12.98 8.09 1.86
N ALA A 158 12.61 8.85 2.90
CA ALA A 158 12.80 8.43 4.29
C ALA A 158 12.00 7.16 4.64
N ASN A 159 10.78 7.01 4.11
CA ASN A 159 9.98 5.80 4.28
C ASN A 159 10.65 4.57 3.65
N LEU A 160 11.32 4.73 2.51
CA LEU A 160 12.10 3.65 1.90
C LEU A 160 13.30 3.26 2.77
N GLU A 161 14.04 4.23 3.31
CA GLU A 161 15.15 3.96 4.24
C GLU A 161 14.66 3.21 5.48
N ALA A 162 13.60 3.72 6.12
CA ALA A 162 12.98 3.09 7.29
C ALA A 162 12.53 1.66 7.00
N ALA A 163 11.96 1.39 5.81
CA ALA A 163 11.54 0.05 5.40
C ALA A 163 12.73 -0.91 5.32
N VAL A 164 13.84 -0.48 4.72
CA VAL A 164 15.05 -1.30 4.57
C VAL A 164 15.68 -1.57 5.93
N ASP A 165 15.81 -0.55 6.78
CA ASP A 165 16.37 -0.68 8.13
C ASP A 165 15.51 -1.59 9.02
N ALA A 166 14.19 -1.51 8.87
CA ALA A 166 13.25 -2.37 9.61
C ALA A 166 13.18 -3.81 9.05
N GLY A 167 13.83 -4.09 7.91
CA GLY A 167 13.86 -5.42 7.28
C GLY A 167 12.61 -5.76 6.46
N ALA A 168 11.82 -4.76 6.03
CA ALA A 168 10.76 -4.96 5.06
C ALA A 168 11.37 -5.21 3.66
N PHE A 169 10.75 -6.09 2.86
CA PHE A 169 11.29 -6.51 1.56
C PHE A 169 10.22 -6.60 0.46
N GLY A 170 9.03 -6.07 0.72
CA GLY A 170 7.94 -6.00 -0.24
C GLY A 170 6.77 -5.18 0.29
N ALA A 171 5.65 -5.18 -0.45
CA ALA A 171 4.45 -4.41 -0.10
C ALA A 171 3.17 -5.24 -0.40
N PRO A 172 2.17 -5.27 0.50
CA PRO A 172 2.13 -4.60 1.81
C PRO A 172 2.99 -5.33 2.84
N PHE A 173 3.54 -4.58 3.79
CA PHE A 173 4.32 -5.11 4.90
C PHE A 173 3.93 -4.37 6.19
N PHE A 174 3.70 -5.12 7.26
CA PHE A 174 3.26 -4.59 8.54
C PHE A 174 4.29 -4.94 9.62
N ILE A 175 4.59 -3.98 10.49
CA ILE A 175 5.46 -4.19 11.65
C ILE A 175 4.73 -3.69 12.90
N VAL A 176 4.52 -4.57 13.88
CA VAL A 176 3.87 -4.24 15.15
C VAL A 176 4.93 -3.96 16.20
N ASP A 177 4.81 -2.81 16.86
CA ASP A 177 5.66 -2.34 17.96
C ASP A 177 7.17 -2.43 17.66
N GLY A 178 7.55 -2.24 16.38
CA GLY A 178 8.94 -2.23 15.91
C GLY A 178 9.63 -3.60 15.82
N ASP A 179 8.93 -4.71 16.08
CA ASP A 179 9.54 -6.05 16.13
C ASP A 179 8.81 -7.10 15.27
N GLN A 180 7.51 -7.31 15.51
CA GLN A 180 6.76 -8.40 14.88
C GLN A 180 6.38 -8.06 13.44
N ARG A 181 6.76 -8.91 12.49
CA ARG A 181 6.71 -8.62 11.05
C ARG A 181 5.72 -9.52 10.31
N PHE A 182 4.86 -8.90 9.50
CA PHE A 182 3.85 -9.59 8.68
C PHE A 182 3.92 -9.10 7.24
N TRP A 183 4.24 -10.00 6.31
CA TRP A 183 4.36 -9.66 4.89
C TRP A 183 3.20 -10.23 4.06
N GLY A 184 2.44 -9.35 3.41
CA GLY A 184 1.34 -9.71 2.54
C GLY A 184 -0.05 -9.53 3.18
N GLN A 185 -1.04 -9.28 2.33
CA GLN A 185 -2.45 -9.12 2.75
C GLN A 185 -3.06 -10.38 3.37
N ASP A 186 -2.47 -11.53 3.10
CA ASP A 186 -2.83 -12.84 3.64
C ASP A 186 -2.23 -13.09 5.04
N ARG A 187 -1.51 -12.10 5.60
CA ARG A 187 -1.05 -12.08 6.99
C ARG A 187 -1.85 -11.17 7.90
N LEU A 188 -2.91 -10.54 7.39
CA LEU A 188 -3.77 -9.69 8.22
C LEU A 188 -4.49 -10.48 9.32
N ASP A 189 -4.88 -11.72 9.07
CA ASP A 189 -5.50 -12.58 10.09
C ASP A 189 -4.47 -12.98 11.17
N ASP A 190 -3.22 -13.26 10.77
CA ASP A 190 -2.11 -13.53 11.71
C ASP A 190 -1.79 -12.26 12.54
N LEU A 191 -1.79 -11.08 11.91
CA LEU A 191 -1.61 -9.80 12.58
C LEU A 191 -2.72 -9.52 13.60
N ASP A 192 -3.99 -9.77 13.22
CA ASP A 192 -5.15 -9.64 14.11
C ASP A 192 -5.04 -10.60 15.31
N ALA A 193 -4.65 -11.85 15.06
CA ALA A 193 -4.42 -12.85 16.10
C ALA A 193 -3.29 -12.43 17.05
N HIS A 194 -2.20 -11.88 16.52
CA HIS A 194 -1.08 -11.40 17.32
C HIS A 194 -1.49 -10.23 18.24
N LEU A 195 -2.22 -9.24 17.71
CA LEU A 195 -2.72 -8.11 18.51
C LEU A 195 -3.69 -8.56 19.62
N SER A 196 -4.40 -9.67 19.41
CA SER A 196 -5.25 -10.29 20.43
C SER A 196 -4.50 -11.14 21.46
N GLY A 197 -3.19 -11.38 21.28
CA GLY A 197 -2.38 -12.26 22.11
C GLY A 197 -2.62 -13.76 21.87
N ALA A 198 -3.24 -14.13 20.74
CA ALA A 198 -3.53 -15.52 20.39
C ALA A 198 -2.32 -16.26 19.76
N ILE A 199 -1.35 -15.52 19.21
CA ILE A 199 -0.08 -16.02 18.68
C ILE A 199 1.11 -15.14 19.06
#